data_AF-A0A3D0CUK5-F1
#
_entry.id   AF-A0A3D0CUK5-F1
#
_cell.length_a   1.000
_cell.length_b   1.000
_cell.length_c   1.000
_cell.angle_alpha   90.00
_cell.angle_beta   90.00
_cell.angle_gamma   90.00
#
_symmetry.space_group_name_H-M   'P 1'
#
loop_
_entity.id
_entity.type
_entity.pdbx_description
1 polymer ?
#
loop_
_entity_poly.entity_id
_entity_poly.type
_entity_poly.pdbx_seq_one_letter_code
_entity_poly.pdbx_strand_id
1 'polypeptide(L)' 'MSEKNEIKASKNGPFLISGTATFTDANGNVKETEGKMFALCRCGQSANKPFCNGSHKRVNFEADEGVVLSVGGQ' A
#
# COMPACT_ATOMS: atom_id res chain seq x y z
N MET A 1 -8.27 -20.50 -9.00
CA MET A 1 -8.56 -19.64 -7.84
C MET A 1 -7.96 -18.29 -8.18
N SER A 2 -8.77 -17.29 -8.54
CA SER A 2 -8.26 -16.01 -9.03
C SER A 2 -7.73 -15.18 -7.87
N GLU A 3 -6.40 -15.07 -7.76
CA GLU A 3 -5.74 -14.12 -6.87
C GLU A 3 -6.00 -12.69 -7.39
N LYS A 4 -7.08 -12.08 -6.90
CA LYS A 4 -7.38 -10.68 -7.16
C LYS A 4 -6.60 -9.84 -6.16
N ASN A 5 -5.56 -9.17 -6.63
CA ASN A 5 -4.88 -8.15 -5.85
C ASN A 5 -5.52 -6.79 -6.14
N GLU A 6 -5.84 -6.03 -5.10
CA GLU A 6 -6.48 -4.72 -5.22
C GLU A 6 -5.62 -3.65 -4.56
N ILE A 7 -5.39 -2.53 -5.26
CA ILE A 7 -4.73 -1.34 -4.71
C ILE A 7 -5.73 -0.20 -4.70
N LYS A 8 -6.06 0.34 -3.52
CA LYS A 8 -7.01 1.44 -3.33
C LYS A 8 -6.33 2.65 -2.71
N ALA A 9 -6.52 3.85 -3.26
CA ALA A 9 -6.07 5.07 -2.58
C ALA A 9 -7.15 5.56 -1.59
N SER A 10 -6.82 5.62 -0.30
CA SER A 10 -7.73 6.18 0.71
C SER A 10 -7.71 7.70 0.72
N LYS A 11 -8.88 8.32 0.92
CA LYS A 11 -9.01 9.77 1.09
C LYS A 11 -8.11 10.27 2.20
N ASN A 12 -7.29 11.29 1.91
CA ASN A 12 -6.32 11.89 2.84
C ASN A 12 -5.36 10.87 3.48
N GLY A 13 -5.19 9.72 2.83
CA GLY A 13 -4.62 8.53 3.43
C GLY A 13 -3.63 7.78 2.55
N PRO A 14 -3.16 6.62 3.04
CA PRO A 14 -2.24 5.74 2.34
C PRO A 14 -2.90 4.98 1.19
N PHE A 15 -2.09 4.31 0.39
CA PHE A 15 -2.56 3.25 -0.48
C PHE A 15 -2.81 1.99 0.35
N LEU A 16 -3.96 1.37 0.14
CA LEU A 16 -4.38 0.13 0.76
C LEU A 16 -4.25 -0.98 -0.27
N ILE A 17 -3.43 -1.99 0.03
CA ILE A 17 -3.19 -3.12 -0.85
C ILE A 17 -3.81 -4.33 -0.17
N SER A 18 -4.73 -4.98 -0.88
CA SER A 18 -5.39 -6.22 -0.46
C SER A 18 -4.97 -7.33 -1.40
N GLY A 19 -4.45 -8.43 -0.85
CA GLY A 19 -4.02 -9.59 -1.64
C GLY A 19 -2.63 -10.09 -1.25
N THR A 20 -2.13 -11.02 -2.06
CA THR A 20 -0.81 -11.61 -1.87
C THR A 20 0.19 -10.86 -2.74
N ALA A 21 1.12 -10.14 -2.10
CA ALA A 21 2.15 -9.37 -2.78
C ALA A 21 3.51 -9.75 -2.22
N THR A 22 4.49 -9.93 -3.10
CA THR A 22 5.90 -10.05 -2.75
C THR A 22 6.57 -8.70 -2.89
N PHE A 23 7.31 -8.28 -1.87
CA PHE A 23 8.13 -7.09 -1.91
C PHE A 23 9.57 -7.42 -1.56
N THR A 24 10.50 -6.76 -2.24
CA THR A 24 11.93 -6.92 -2.02
C THR A 24 12.45 -5.69 -1.29
N ASP A 25 13.10 -5.90 -0.15
CA ASP A 25 13.75 -4.84 0.61
C ASP A 25 15.03 -4.35 -0.09
N ALA A 26 15.56 -3.20 0.29
CA ALA A 26 16.81 -2.65 -0.25
C ALA A 26 18.00 -3.61 -0.14
N ASN A 27 17.95 -4.54 0.82
CA ASN A 27 18.97 -5.57 1.02
C ASN A 27 18.78 -6.83 0.15
N GLY A 28 17.78 -6.85 -0.74
CA GLY A 28 17.46 -8.03 -1.56
C GLY A 28 16.61 -9.09 -0.85
N ASN A 29 16.13 -8.81 0.36
CA ASN A 29 15.26 -9.74 1.09
C ASN A 29 13.85 -9.71 0.50
N VAL A 30 13.41 -10.84 -0.04
CA VAL A 30 12.03 -11.02 -0.49
C VAL A 30 11.14 -11.33 0.71
N LYS A 31 10.06 -10.58 0.87
CA LYS A 31 9.02 -10.81 1.86
C LYS A 31 7.68 -10.91 1.15
N GLU A 32 6.82 -11.80 1.64
CA GLU A 32 5.49 -12.01 1.10
C GLU A 32 4.44 -11.50 2.09
N THR A 33 3.40 -10.86 1.57
CA THR A 33 2.18 -10.63 2.33
C THR A 33 1.33 -11.87 2.20
N GLU A 34 1.20 -12.63 3.28
CA GLU A 34 0.39 -13.85 3.39
C GLU A 34 -1.13 -13.54 3.21
N GLY A 35 -1.53 -12.92 2.10
CA GLY A 35 -2.88 -12.40 1.86
C GLY A 35 -3.32 -11.25 2.79
N LYS A 36 -2.42 -10.74 3.65
CA LYS A 36 -2.74 -9.68 4.61
C LYS A 36 -2.80 -8.32 3.91
N MET A 37 -3.80 -7.53 4.28
CA MET A 37 -3.92 -6.15 3.83
C MET A 37 -2.80 -5.28 4.45
N PHE A 38 -2.17 -4.44 3.64
CA PHE A 38 -1.12 -3.53 4.09
C PHE A 38 -1.29 -2.11 3.52
N ALA A 39 -0.69 -1.15 4.21
CA ALA A 39 -0.80 0.27 3.86
C ALA A 39 0.55 0.84 3.42
N LEU A 40 0.62 1.40 2.21
CA LEU A 40 1.80 2.10 1.70
C LEU A 40 1.66 3.62 1.83
N CYS A 41 2.78 4.27 2.13
CA CYS A 41 2.82 5.71 2.30
C CYS A 41 2.54 6.43 0.97
N ARG A 42 1.52 7.29 0.98
CA ARG A 42 1.20 8.22 -0.12
C ARG A 42 1.66 9.66 0.16
N CYS A 43 1.84 10.02 1.43
CA CYS A 43 2.11 11.41 1.85
C CYS A 43 3.59 11.82 1.87
N GLY A 44 4.53 10.90 1.59
CA GLY A 44 5.98 11.17 1.60
C GLY A 44 6.62 11.35 2.98
N GLN A 45 5.83 11.48 4.06
CA GLN A 45 6.29 11.82 5.41
C GLN A 45 6.39 10.63 6.37
N SER A 46 6.29 9.40 5.86
CA SER A 46 6.48 8.23 6.71
C SER A 46 7.95 8.02 7.09
N ALA A 47 8.19 7.67 8.35
CA ALA A 47 9.49 7.22 8.83
C ALA A 47 9.78 5.75 8.52
N ASN A 48 8.77 4.97 8.13
CA ASN A 48 8.89 3.53 7.83
C ASN A 48 8.58 3.24 6.36
N LYS A 49 9.15 4.04 5.45
CA LYS A 49 8.94 3.87 4.00
C LYS A 49 9.37 2.47 3.57
N PRO A 50 8.63 1.82 2.65
CA PRO A 50 7.48 2.33 1.89
C PRO A 50 6.12 2.27 2.62
N PHE A 51 6.07 1.76 3.84
CA PHE A 51 4.83 1.56 4.60
C PHE A 51 4.28 2.85 5.22
N CYS A 52 2.98 2.87 5.50
CA CYS A 52 2.34 3.95 6.23
C CYS A 52 2.48 3.74 7.75
N ASN A 53 3.00 4.75 8.45
CA ASN A 53 3.11 4.78 9.92
C ASN A 53 2.11 5.77 10.56
N GLY A 54 1.13 6.28 9.81
CA GLY A 54 0.18 7.29 10.29
C GLY A 54 0.63 8.76 10.17
N SER A 55 1.84 9.04 9.66
CA SER A 55 2.31 10.43 9.47
C SER A 55 1.38 11.30 8.61
N HIS A 56 0.59 10.71 7.70
CA HIS A 56 -0.38 11.43 6.86
C HIS A 56 -1.38 12.26 7.68
N LYS A 57 -1.77 11.79 8.88
CA LYS A 57 -2.66 12.55 9.79
C LYS A 57 -1.97 13.76 10.41
N ARG A 58 -0.66 13.65 10.70
CA ARG A 58 0.12 14.72 11.34
C ARG A 58 0.43 15.87 10.40
N VAL A 59 0.58 15.57 9.11
CA VAL A 59 0.91 16.56 8.07
C VAL A 59 -0.33 17.06 7.33
N ASN A 60 -1.53 16.75 7.83
CA ASN A 60 -2.81 17.09 7.18
C ASN A 60 -2.79 16.77 5.69
N PHE A 61 -2.35 15.56 5.33
CA PHE A 61 -2.20 15.20 3.93
C PHE A 61 -3.57 15.21 3.22
N GLU A 62 -3.72 16.07 2.23
CA GLU A 62 -4.93 16.19 1.42
C GLU A 62 -4.71 15.53 0.07
N ALA A 63 -5.50 14.49 -0.20
CA ALA A 63 -5.54 13.87 -1.51
C ALA A 63 -6.82 13.05 -1.64
N ASP A 64 -7.39 13.06 -2.83
CA ASP A 64 -8.66 12.39 -3.08
C ASP A 64 -8.55 10.87 -2.89
N GLU A 65 -9.69 10.23 -2.63
CA GLU A 65 -9.78 8.78 -2.80
C GLU A 65 -9.77 8.48 -4.29
N GLY A 66 -9.20 7.35 -4.69
CA GLY A 66 -9.06 7.13 -6.12
C GLY A 66 -8.46 5.79 -6.50
N VAL A 67 -8.70 5.47 -7.77
CA VAL A 67 -8.31 4.30 -8.56
C VAL A 67 -8.09 3.04 -7.72
N VAL A 68 -9.08 2.16 -7.82
CA VAL A 68 -8.94 0.77 -7.43
C VAL A 68 -8.27 0.04 -8.60
N LEU A 69 -6.98 -0.26 -8.47
CA LEU A 69 -6.27 -1.10 -9.44
C LEU A 69 -6.44 -2.57 -9.03
N SER A 70 -7.28 -3.29 -9.76
CA SER A 70 -7.38 -4.74 -9.64
C SER A 70 -6.33 -5.39 -10.53
N VAL A 71 -5.22 -5.83 -9.93
CA VAL A 71 -4.19 -6.60 -10.61
C VAL A 71 -4.59 -8.07 -10.55
N GLY A 72 -5.21 -8.55 -11.63
CA GLY A 72 -5.42 -9.98 -11.87
C GLY A 72 -4.49 -10.44 -12.99
N GLY A 73 -3.75 -11.53 -12.77
CA GLY A 73 -3.01 -12.19 -13.84
C GLY A 73 -3.99 -12.61 -14.94
N GLN A 74 -3.77 -12.12 -16.16
CA GLN A 74 -4.34 -12.74 -17.37
C GLN A 74 -3.54 -13.99 -17.70
#